data_AF-A0A0R1MIT6-F1
#
_entry.id   AF-A0A0R1MIT6-F1
#
_cell.length_a   1.000
_cell.length_b   1.000
_cell.length_c   1.000
_cell.angle_alpha   90.00
_cell.angle_beta   90.00
_cell.angle_gamma   90.00
#
_symmetry.space_group_name_H-M   'P 1'
#
loop_
_entity.id
_entity.type
_entity.pdbx_description
1 polymer ?
#
loop_
_entity_poly.entity_id
_entity_poly.type
_entity_poly.pdbx_seq_one_letter_code
_entity_poly.pdbx_strand_id
1 'polypeptide(L)' 'MKEYDPDFLDFVQRLGEWFHEAEQNQYDISQSDEAYDDDLAMIAVISELNASITKNEELLKKLFKTYRQKLE' A
#
# COMPACT_ATOMS: atom_id res chain seq x y z
N MET A 1 -11.27 -1.78 -23.24
CA MET A 1 -10.83 -1.67 -21.82
C MET A 1 -10.71 -3.08 -21.27
N LYS A 2 -9.66 -3.40 -20.50
CA LYS A 2 -9.65 -4.67 -19.75
C LYS A 2 -10.69 -4.56 -18.64
N GLU A 3 -11.63 -5.48 -18.58
CA GLU A 3 -12.49 -5.65 -17.40
C GLU A 3 -11.72 -6.47 -16.38
N TYR A 4 -11.56 -5.90 -15.18
CA TYR A 4 -10.92 -6.58 -14.05
C TYR A 4 -11.99 -7.22 -13.17
N ASP A 5 -11.63 -8.34 -12.55
CA ASP A 5 -12.45 -9.02 -11.55
C ASP A 5 -12.83 -8.04 -10.41
N PRO A 6 -14.11 -7.94 -10.01
CA PRO A 6 -14.53 -7.07 -8.90
C PRO A 6 -13.75 -7.31 -7.59
N ASP A 7 -13.43 -8.57 -7.28
CA ASP A 7 -12.66 -8.92 -6.07
C ASP A 7 -11.21 -8.42 -6.18
N PHE A 8 -10.65 -8.41 -7.39
CA PHE A 8 -9.33 -7.83 -7.65
C PHE A 8 -9.34 -6.31 -7.50
N LEU A 9 -10.39 -5.64 -7.95
CA LEU A 9 -10.55 -4.19 -7.81
C LEU A 9 -10.72 -3.78 -6.33
N ASP A 10 -11.55 -4.51 -5.57
CA ASP A 10 -11.71 -4.29 -4.13
C ASP A 10 -10.38 -4.50 -3.38
N PHE A 11 -9.63 -5.55 -3.74
CA PHE A 11 -8.28 -5.77 -3.21
C PHE A 11 -7.33 -4.60 -3.51
N VAL A 12 -7.29 -4.10 -4.74
CA VAL A 12 -6.43 -2.97 -5.12
C VAL A 12 -6.82 -1.71 -4.35
N GLN A 13 -8.13 -1.45 -4.20
CA GLN A 13 -8.62 -0.32 -3.41
C GLN A 13 -8.18 -0.44 -1.94
N ARG A 14 -8.44 -1.57 -1.29
CA ARG A 14 -8.03 -1.81 0.10
C ARG A 14 -6.53 -1.67 0.30
N LEU A 15 -5.73 -2.17 -0.64
CA LEU A 15 -4.27 -2.05 -0.57
C LEU A 15 -3.83 -0.58 -0.65
N GLY A 16 -4.49 0.23 -1.50
CA GLY A 16 -4.24 1.67 -1.57
C GLY A 16 -4.63 2.41 -0.29
N GLU A 17 -5.77 2.07 0.31
CA GLU A 17 -6.20 2.62 1.61
C GLU A 17 -5.16 2.32 2.71
N TRP A 18 -4.63 1.10 2.75
CA TRP A 18 -3.59 0.71 3.70
C TRP A 18 -2.28 1.50 3.52
N PHE A 19 -1.86 1.75 2.28
CA PHE A 19 -0.69 2.61 2.04
C PHE A 19 -0.92 4.03 2.51
N HIS A 20 -2.11 4.58 2.24
CA HIS A 20 -2.47 5.93 2.68
C HIS A 20 -2.50 6.03 4.22
N GLU A 21 -3.08 5.05 4.90
CA GLU A 21 -3.06 4.99 6.38
C GLU A 21 -1.63 4.89 6.92
N ALA A 22 -0.76 4.08 6.31
CA ALA A 22 0.63 3.97 6.72
C ALA A 22 1.41 5.28 6.53
N GLU A 23 1.19 5.99 5.42
CA GLU A 23 1.77 7.32 5.18
C GLU A 23 1.29 8.33 6.23
N GLN A 24 -0.02 8.35 6.53
CA GLN A 24 -0.60 9.25 7.51
C GLN A 24 -0.08 8.99 8.92
N ASN A 25 0.04 7.72 9.32
CA ASN A 25 0.58 7.36 10.63
C ASN A 25 2.03 7.84 10.80
N GLN A 26 2.88 7.67 9.78
CA GLN A 26 4.25 8.18 9.83
C GLN A 26 4.31 9.70 9.78
N TYR A 27 3.41 10.34 9.03
CA TYR A 27 3.28 11.78 9.06
C TYR A 27 2.92 12.27 10.47
N ASP A 28 1.94 11.66 11.13
CA ASP A 28 1.52 12.04 12.48
C ASP A 28 2.66 11.85 13.51
N ILE A 29 3.43 10.76 13.41
CA ILE A 29 4.63 10.52 14.22
C ILE A 29 5.69 11.59 13.94
N SER A 30 5.90 11.97 12.69
CA SER A 30 6.88 13.00 12.31
C SER A 30 6.57 14.39 12.87
N GLN A 31 5.32 14.65 13.24
CA GLN A 31 4.90 15.89 13.88
C GLN A 31 5.02 15.84 15.42
N SER A 32 5.39 14.69 15.99
CA SER A 32 5.57 14.53 17.42
C SER A 32 6.97 14.96 17.88
N ASP A 33 7.10 15.30 19.17
CA ASP A 33 8.39 15.61 19.78
C ASP A 33 9.33 14.38 19.87
N GLU A 34 8.84 13.20 19.51
CA GLU A 34 9.58 11.93 19.46
C GLU A 34 10.01 11.54 18.03
N ALA A 35 9.75 12.39 17.04
CA ALA A 35 10.08 12.11 15.64
C ALA A 35 11.59 11.97 15.44
N TYR A 36 12.02 10.83 14.90
CA TYR A 36 13.39 10.63 14.44
C TYR A 36 13.49 10.89 12.93
N ASP A 37 14.68 11.27 12.45
CA ASP A 37 14.91 11.54 11.02
C ASP A 37 14.60 10.33 10.11
N ASP A 38 14.68 9.11 10.65
CA ASP A 38 14.31 7.88 9.95
C ASP A 38 12.79 7.69 9.81
N ASP A 39 11.97 8.20 10.73
CA ASP A 39 10.50 8.20 10.59
C ASP A 39 10.06 8.98 9.35
N LEU A 40 10.68 10.14 9.12
CA LEU A 40 10.49 10.98 7.93
C LEU A 40 10.98 10.28 6.66
N ALA A 41 12.12 9.58 6.72
CA ALA A 41 12.63 8.82 5.58
C ALA A 41 11.70 7.66 5.21
N MET A 42 11.04 7.04 6.18
CA MET A 42 10.10 5.94 5.95
C MET A 42 8.85 6.37 5.17
N ILE A 43 8.39 7.63 5.29
CA ILE A 43 7.29 8.16 4.47
C ILE A 43 7.62 8.02 2.98
N ALA A 44 8.83 8.43 2.58
CA ALA A 44 9.27 8.35 1.18
C ALA A 44 9.36 6.89 0.70
N VAL A 45 9.80 5.97 1.57
CA VAL A 45 9.86 4.53 1.27
C VAL A 45 8.47 3.94 1.04
N ILE A 46 7.50 4.26 1.90
CA ILE A 46 6.11 3.79 1.77
C ILE A 46 5.49 4.30 0.47
N SER A 47 5.71 5.57 0.14
CA SER A 47 5.20 6.18 -1.09
C SER A 47 5.79 5.55 -2.35
N GLU A 48 7.10 5.31 -2.37
CA GLU A 48 7.76 4.61 -3.48
C GLU A 48 7.27 3.16 -3.60
N LEU A 49 7.03 2.48 -2.48
CA LEU A 49 6.50 1.12 -2.45
C LEU A 49 5.08 1.06 -3.04
N ASN A 50 4.20 1.98 -2.65
CA ASN A 50 2.86 2.12 -3.22
C ASN A 50 2.92 2.36 -4.74
N ALA A 51 3.75 3.30 -5.19
CA ALA A 51 3.94 3.59 -6.61
C ALA A 51 4.48 2.38 -7.39
N SER A 52 5.45 1.66 -6.82
CA SER A 52 6.05 0.47 -7.43
C SER A 52 5.07 -0.69 -7.56
N ILE A 53 4.22 -0.91 -6.53
CA ILE A 53 3.22 -1.98 -6.54
C ILE A 53 2.08 -1.64 -7.49
N THR A 54 1.51 -0.44 -7.40
CA THR A 54 0.34 -0.05 -8.22
C THR A 54 0.62 0.00 -9.71
N LYS A 55 1.88 0.26 -10.11
CA LYS A 55 2.31 0.24 -11.53
C LYS A 55 2.69 -1.15 -12.04
N ASN A 56 2.77 -2.17 -11.16
CA ASN A 56 3.19 -3.52 -11.52
C ASN A 56 1.99 -4.49 -11.49
N GLU A 57 1.33 -4.65 -12.65
CA GLU A 57 0.16 -5.53 -12.80
C GLU A 57 0.45 -6.99 -12.39
N GLU A 58 1.65 -7.51 -12.69
CA GLU A 58 2.03 -8.88 -12.32
C GLU A 58 2.17 -9.05 -10.81
N LEU A 59 2.79 -8.08 -10.14
CA LEU A 59 2.92 -8.09 -8.69
C LEU A 59 1.55 -8.00 -8.02
N LEU A 60 0.67 -7.09 -8.46
CA LEU A 60 -0.69 -7.00 -7.94
C LEU A 60 -1.46 -8.31 -8.07
N LYS A 61 -1.37 -8.99 -9.23
CA LYS A 61 -2.00 -10.31 -9.43
C LYS A 61 -1.44 -11.37 -8.49
N LYS A 62 -0.12 -11.36 -8.26
CA LYS A 62 0.53 -12.28 -7.32
C LYS A 62 0.05 -12.04 -5.89
N LEU A 63 0.01 -10.77 -5.46
CA LEU A 63 -0.48 -10.38 -4.13
C LEU A 63 -1.96 -10.72 -3.96
N PHE A 64 -2.79 -10.48 -4.98
CA PHE A 64 -4.19 -10.87 -4.96
C PHE A 64 -4.37 -12.39 -4.81
N LYS A 65 -3.57 -13.19 -5.51
CA LYS A 65 -3.58 -14.66 -5.33
C LYS A 65 -3.25 -15.04 -3.89
N THR A 66 -2.25 -14.40 -3.28
CA THR A 66 -1.91 -14.61 -1.86
C THR A 66 -3.08 -14.21 -0.95
N TYR A 67 -3.71 -13.05 -1.19
CA TYR A 67 -4.87 -12.57 -0.44
C TYR A 67 -6.03 -13.59 -0.49
N ARG A 68 -6.38 -14.06 -1.69
CA ARG A 68 -7.42 -15.09 -1.90
C ARG A 68 -7.14 -16.38 -1.15
N GLN A 69 -5.91 -16.88 -1.22
CA GLN A 69 -5.50 -18.11 -0.52
C GLN A 69 -5.59 -18.03 1.02
N LYS A 70 -5.71 -16.83 1.60
CA LYS A 70 -5.82 -16.63 3.04
C LYS A 70 -7.26 -16.37 3.51
N LEU A 71 -8.19 -16.17 2.58
CA LEU A 71 -9.61 -16.04 2.88
C LEU A 71 -10.37 -17.37 2.78
N GLU A 72 -9.77 -18.37 2.14
CA GLU A 72 -10.26 -19.75 2.01
C GLU A 72 -9.76 -20.63 3.17
#